data_AF-A0A3D1PHN0-F1
#
_entry.id   AF-A0A3D1PHN0-F1
#
_cell.length_a   1.000
_cell.length_b   1.000
_cell.length_c   1.000
_cell.angle_alpha   90.00
_cell.angle_beta   90.00
_cell.angle_gamma   90.00
#
_symmetry.space_group_name_H-M   'P 1'
#
loop_
_entity.id
_entity.type
_entity.pdbx_description
1 polymer ?
#
loop_
_entity_poly.entity_id
_entity_poly.type
_entity_poly.pdbx_seq_one_letter_code
_entity_poly.pdbx_strand_id
1 'polypeptide(L)'
;MPVSYNPYLVIVSAFIAVLASYAALDLAGRVAISRGDERKIWLLGGAVAMGTGIWSMHFLGMLAFSLPVNISYNFLLTIVSLLAAILASGLALSIVSRPRVSFSILLKSAIAMGVGIGLMHYIGMAAMEMMADTHYDPMLFLLSVAIAVVVSLVALKLSLQFRH
;
A
#
# COMPACT_ATOMS: atom_id res chain seq x y z
N MET A 1 -6.92 -3.42 29.76
CA MET A 1 -7.89 -2.43 29.23
C MET A 1 -8.55 -3.06 28.00
N PRO A 2 -9.89 -3.06 27.85
CA PRO A 2 -10.52 -3.78 26.76
C PRO A 2 -10.28 -3.06 25.43
N VAL A 3 -9.57 -3.75 24.54
CA VAL A 3 -9.36 -3.35 23.15
C VAL A 3 -10.53 -3.88 22.35
N SER A 4 -11.17 -3.05 21.53
CA SER A 4 -12.29 -3.48 20.67
C SER A 4 -12.11 -2.97 19.24
N TYR A 5 -12.76 -3.65 18.31
CA TYR A 5 -12.74 -3.30 16.90
C TYR A 5 -14.17 -3.05 16.43
N ASN A 6 -14.35 -2.04 15.56
CA ASN A 6 -15.60 -1.86 14.83
C ASN A 6 -15.63 -2.84 13.63
N PRO A 7 -16.45 -3.91 13.66
CA PRO A 7 -16.44 -4.94 12.63
C PRO A 7 -16.85 -4.41 11.25
N TYR A 8 -17.70 -3.37 11.20
CA TYR A 8 -18.11 -2.75 9.94
C TYR A 8 -16.91 -2.14 9.21
N LEU A 9 -16.06 -1.38 9.91
CA LEU A 9 -14.88 -0.76 9.31
C LEU A 9 -13.84 -1.80 8.88
N VAL A 10 -13.70 -2.91 9.62
CA VAL A 10 -12.84 -4.02 9.23
C VAL A 10 -13.32 -4.65 7.90
N ILE A 11 -14.62 -4.91 7.77
CA ILE A 11 -15.21 -5.47 6.55
C ILE A 11 -15.04 -4.51 5.37
N VAL A 12 -15.32 -3.21 5.57
CA VAL A 12 -15.15 -2.20 4.52
C VAL A 12 -13.68 -2.08 4.10
N SER A 13 -12.74 -2.11 5.05
CA SER A 13 -11.30 -2.11 4.77
C SER A 13 -10.88 -3.33 3.93
N ALA A 14 -11.35 -4.52 4.28
CA ALA A 14 -11.09 -5.74 3.52
C ALA A 14 -11.69 -5.66 2.10
N PHE A 15 -12.91 -5.13 1.97
CA PHE A 15 -13.57 -4.97 0.68
C PHE A 15 -12.81 -3.98 -0.23
N ILE A 16 -12.36 -2.85 0.32
CA ILE A 16 -11.50 -1.88 -0.40
C ILE A 16 -10.21 -2.54 -0.85
N ALA A 17 -9.57 -3.36 -0.02
CA ALA A 17 -8.35 -4.07 -0.39
C ALA A 17 -8.54 -5.01 -1.59
N VAL A 18 -9.68 -5.72 -1.64
CA VAL A 18 -10.04 -6.60 -2.76
C VAL A 18 -10.26 -5.78 -4.04
N LEU A 19 -11.05 -4.71 -3.96
CA LEU A 19 -11.31 -3.83 -5.12
C LEU A 19 -10.03 -3.16 -5.63
N ALA A 20 -9.17 -2.69 -4.73
CA ALA A 20 -7.88 -2.09 -5.08
C ALA A 20 -6.95 -3.10 -5.75
N SER A 21 -6.92 -4.35 -5.26
CA SER A 21 -6.13 -5.42 -5.87
C SER A 21 -6.63 -5.76 -7.28
N TYR A 22 -7.95 -5.83 -7.47
CA TYR A 22 -8.55 -6.03 -8.79
C TYR A 22 -8.24 -4.88 -9.75
N ALA A 23 -8.45 -3.63 -9.32
CA ALA A 23 -8.15 -2.45 -10.11
C ALA A 23 -6.67 -2.37 -10.49
N ALA A 24 -5.76 -2.70 -9.56
CA ALA A 24 -4.33 -2.73 -9.83
C ALA A 24 -3.96 -3.78 -10.89
N LEU A 25 -4.55 -4.97 -10.85
CA LEU A 25 -4.33 -6.01 -11.86
C LEU A 25 -4.88 -5.62 -13.23
N ASP A 26 -6.10 -5.09 -13.30
CA ASP A 26 -6.70 -4.60 -14.55
C ASP A 26 -5.84 -3.48 -15.17
N LEU A 27 -5.44 -2.49 -14.36
CA LEU A 27 -4.64 -1.36 -14.81
C LEU A 27 -3.23 -1.80 -15.22
N ALA A 28 -2.62 -2.79 -14.56
CA ALA A 28 -1.34 -3.37 -14.98
C ALA A 28 -1.43 -4.00 -16.38
N GLY A 29 -2.54 -4.69 -16.68
CA GLY A 29 -2.84 -5.23 -18.01
C GLY A 29 -2.93 -4.13 -19.06
N ARG A 30 -3.68 -3.06 -18.79
CA ARG A 30 -3.82 -1.91 -19.70
C ARG A 30 -2.48 -1.21 -19.96
N VAL A 31 -1.71 -0.93 -18.90
CA VAL A 31 -0.38 -0.31 -19.03
C VAL A 31 0.57 -1.15 -19.89
N ALA A 32 0.47 -2.48 -19.81
CA ALA A 32 1.33 -3.38 -20.58
C ALA A 32 1.06 -3.35 -22.09
N ILE A 33 -0.18 -3.05 -22.51
CA ILE A 33 -0.59 -3.05 -23.93
C ILE A 33 -0.60 -1.65 -24.55
N SER A 34 -0.72 -0.58 -23.76
CA SER A 34 -0.74 0.80 -24.24
C SER A 34 0.66 1.35 -24.56
N ARG A 35 0.72 2.37 -25.42
CA ARG A 35 1.97 3.06 -25.82
C ARG A 35 1.86 4.58 -25.64
N GLY A 36 2.99 5.29 -25.68
CA GLY A 36 3.01 6.75 -25.65
C GLY A 36 2.33 7.36 -24.43
N ASP A 37 1.49 8.37 -24.64
CA ASP A 37 0.79 9.10 -23.58
C ASP A 37 -0.34 8.30 -22.93
N GLU A 38 -1.00 7.41 -23.68
CA GLU A 38 -2.03 6.52 -23.15
C GLU A 38 -1.46 5.64 -22.01
N ARG A 39 -0.24 5.12 -22.20
CA ARG A 39 0.47 4.36 -21.18
C ARG A 39 0.72 5.19 -19.92
N LYS A 40 1.04 6.48 -20.05
CA LYS A 40 1.26 7.37 -18.89
C LYS A 40 -0.03 7.60 -18.12
N ILE A 41 -1.15 7.77 -18.82
CA ILE A 41 -2.48 7.94 -18.22
C ILE A 41 -2.88 6.69 -17.43
N TRP A 42 -2.75 5.50 -18.03
CA TRP A 42 -3.02 4.25 -17.32
C TRP A 42 -2.08 4.00 -16.14
N LEU A 43 -0.81 4.40 -16.26
CA LEU A 43 0.15 4.34 -15.15
C LEU A 43 -0.25 5.24 -14.00
N LEU A 44 -0.62 6.49 -14.30
CA LEU A 44 -1.03 7.46 -13.28
C LEU A 44 -2.33 7.00 -12.60
N GLY A 45 -3.33 6.59 -13.40
CA GLY A 45 -4.59 6.05 -12.89
C GLY A 45 -4.39 4.81 -12.01
N GLY A 46 -3.54 3.88 -12.45
CA GLY A 46 -3.17 2.69 -11.67
C GLY A 46 -2.40 3.00 -10.39
N ALA A 47 -1.45 3.94 -10.44
CA ALA A 47 -0.71 4.39 -9.27
C ALA A 47 -1.64 5.01 -8.22
N VAL A 48 -2.56 5.87 -8.66
CA VAL A 48 -3.54 6.51 -7.77
C VAL A 48 -4.50 5.47 -7.20
N ALA A 49 -5.12 4.62 -8.02
CA ALA A 49 -6.09 3.62 -7.57
C ALA A 49 -5.47 2.61 -6.59
N MET A 50 -4.28 2.10 -6.90
CA MET A 50 -3.58 1.15 -6.03
C MET A 50 -3.10 1.84 -4.74
N GLY A 51 -2.49 3.02 -4.85
CA GLY A 51 -1.99 3.76 -3.70
C GLY A 51 -3.09 4.19 -2.74
N THR A 52 -4.20 4.74 -3.25
CA THR A 52 -5.37 5.09 -2.43
C THR A 52 -5.98 3.86 -1.78
N GLY A 53 -6.06 2.73 -2.50
CA GLY A 53 -6.58 1.47 -1.94
C GLY A 53 -5.75 0.94 -0.76
N ILE A 54 -4.42 0.91 -0.88
CA ILE A 54 -3.52 0.47 0.19
C ILE A 54 -3.62 1.43 1.39
N TRP A 55 -3.60 2.74 1.13
CA TRP A 55 -3.75 3.76 2.16
C TRP A 55 -5.11 3.67 2.87
N SER A 56 -6.22 3.55 2.13
CA SER A 56 -7.56 3.45 2.68
C SER A 56 -7.73 2.20 3.53
N MET A 57 -7.26 1.03 3.06
CA MET A 57 -7.29 -0.19 3.87
C MET A 57 -6.59 0.02 5.22
N HIS A 58 -5.38 0.59 5.20
CA HIS A 58 -4.63 0.86 6.43
C HIS A 58 -5.32 1.88 7.34
N PHE A 59 -5.77 3.01 6.79
CA PHE A 59 -6.40 4.07 7.56
C PHE A 59 -7.74 3.65 8.17
N LEU A 60 -8.58 2.94 7.40
CA LEU A 60 -9.81 2.35 7.96
C LEU A 60 -9.51 1.30 9.02
N GLY A 61 -8.41 0.55 8.89
CA GLY A 61 -7.94 -0.37 9.92
C GLY A 61 -7.59 0.35 11.23
N MET A 62 -6.92 1.51 11.14
CA MET A 62 -6.65 2.35 12.31
C MET A 62 -7.94 2.93 12.92
N LEU A 63 -8.87 3.40 12.09
CA LEU A 63 -10.18 3.89 12.56
C LEU A 63 -11.06 2.80 13.18
N ALA A 64 -10.92 1.55 12.74
CA ALA A 64 -11.63 0.42 13.31
C ALA A 64 -11.16 0.12 14.74
N PHE A 65 -9.91 0.47 15.07
CA PHE A 65 -9.31 0.22 16.37
C PHE A 65 -9.80 1.23 17.40
N SER A 66 -10.52 0.74 18.42
CA SER A 66 -11.08 1.59 19.47
C SER A 66 -10.21 1.52 20.72
N LEU A 67 -9.64 2.66 21.09
CA LEU A 67 -8.95 2.87 22.37
C LEU A 67 -9.79 3.81 23.25
N PRO A 68 -9.73 3.66 24.59
CA PRO A 68 -10.41 4.55 25.53
C PRO A 68 -9.70 5.91 25.68
N VAL A 69 -9.14 6.44 24.59
CA VAL A 69 -8.46 7.74 24.53
C VAL A 69 -8.93 8.49 23.27
N ASN A 70 -8.92 9.82 23.33
CA ASN A 70 -9.18 10.61 22.12
C ASN A 70 -8.02 10.44 21.14
N ILE A 71 -8.33 10.01 19.92
CA ILE A 71 -7.39 9.91 18.81
C ILE A 71 -7.79 10.98 17.79
N SER A 72 -6.90 11.92 17.51
CA SER A 72 -6.98 12.81 16.36
C SER A 72 -5.93 12.43 15.31
N TYR A 73 -6.08 12.96 14.09
CA TYR A 73 -5.16 12.67 12.99
C TYR A 73 -4.62 13.95 12.40
N ASN A 74 -3.29 14.03 12.28
CA ASN A 74 -2.62 15.12 11.59
C ASN A 74 -2.89 15.04 10.08
N PHE A 75 -3.58 16.05 9.55
CA PHE A 75 -3.99 16.08 8.14
C PHE A 75 -2.81 16.02 7.16
N LEU A 76 -1.72 16.75 7.46
CA LEU A 76 -0.56 16.83 6.57
C LEU A 76 0.16 15.48 6.49
N LEU A 77 0.43 14.85 7.64
CA LEU A 77 1.07 13.52 7.66
C LEU A 77 0.20 12.46 7.01
N THR A 78 -1.12 12.55 7.14
CA THR A 78 -2.06 11.65 6.46
C THR A 78 -1.94 11.76 4.93
N ILE A 79 -1.83 12.98 4.39
CA ILE A 79 -1.58 13.20 2.96
C ILE A 79 -0.21 12.70 2.54
N VAL A 80 0.84 12.95 3.33
CA VAL A 80 2.20 12.48 3.02
C VAL A 80 2.25 10.95 2.97
N SER A 81 1.58 10.27 3.90
CA SER A 81 1.42 8.81 3.90
C SER A 81 0.72 8.32 2.63
N LEU A 82 -0.37 8.97 2.21
CA LEU A 82 -1.07 8.67 0.95
C LEU A 82 -0.15 8.84 -0.27
N LEU A 83 0.61 9.94 -0.34
CA LEU A 83 1.53 10.19 -1.44
C LEU A 83 2.63 9.13 -1.50
N ALA A 84 3.17 8.70 -0.36
CA ALA A 84 4.14 7.60 -0.31
C ALA A 84 3.57 6.30 -0.91
N ALA A 85 2.30 5.99 -0.61
CA ALA A 85 1.60 4.83 -1.17
C ALA A 85 1.45 4.92 -2.70
N ILE A 86 1.03 6.08 -3.22
CA ILE A 86 0.83 6.32 -4.66
C ILE A 86 2.15 6.22 -5.41
N LEU A 87 3.21 6.85 -4.91
CA LEU A 87 4.53 6.83 -5.54
C LEU A 87 5.11 5.41 -5.59
N ALA A 88 5.02 4.66 -4.49
CA ALA A 88 5.47 3.27 -4.44
C ALA A 88 4.69 2.38 -5.42
N SER A 89 3.37 2.55 -5.46
CA SER A 89 2.48 1.81 -6.36
C SER A 89 2.77 2.13 -7.83
N GLY A 90 2.98 3.40 -8.17
CA GLY A 90 3.33 3.81 -9.53
C GLY A 90 4.68 3.24 -9.99
N LEU A 91 5.68 3.23 -9.11
CA LEU A 91 6.97 2.61 -9.41
C LEU A 91 6.81 1.11 -9.64
N ALA A 92 6.10 0.40 -8.76
CA ALA A 92 5.85 -1.03 -8.88
C ALA A 92 5.10 -1.36 -10.18
N LEU A 93 4.04 -0.62 -10.49
CA LEU A 93 3.23 -0.78 -11.69
C LEU A 93 4.04 -0.52 -12.97
N SER A 94 4.87 0.53 -12.97
CA SER A 94 5.74 0.88 -14.11
C SER A 94 6.75 -0.22 -14.46
N ILE A 95 7.17 -1.00 -13.47
CA ILE A 95 8.15 -2.06 -13.64
C ILE A 95 7.44 -3.36 -14.03
N VAL A 96 6.35 -3.72 -13.34
CA VAL A 96 5.64 -4.99 -13.57
C VAL A 96 4.93 -5.01 -14.93
N SER A 97 4.61 -3.84 -15.48
CA SER A 97 3.99 -3.71 -16.81
C SER A 97 5.00 -3.83 -17.97
N ARG A 98 6.29 -4.04 -17.71
CA ARG A 98 7.30 -4.22 -18.77
C ARG A 98 7.14 -5.58 -19.47
N PRO A 99 7.52 -5.72 -20.76
CA PRO A 99 7.37 -6.99 -21.49
C PRO A 99 8.20 -8.15 -20.92
N ARG A 100 9.40 -7.85 -20.41
CA ARG A 100 10.29 -8.80 -19.76
C ARG A 100 10.77 -8.22 -18.44
N VAL A 101 10.56 -8.96 -17.36
CA VAL A 101 10.99 -8.58 -16.00
C VAL A 101 11.96 -9.66 -15.51
N SER A 102 13.23 -9.32 -15.34
CA SER A 102 14.21 -10.22 -14.73
C SER A 102 13.98 -10.30 -13.22
N PHE A 103 14.44 -11.39 -12.59
CA PHE A 103 14.31 -11.57 -11.15
C PHE A 103 14.94 -10.42 -10.34
N SER A 104 16.09 -9.90 -10.78
CA SER A 104 16.74 -8.76 -10.11
C SER A 104 15.91 -7.48 -10.17
N ILE A 105 15.20 -7.25 -11.28
CA ILE A 105 14.28 -6.10 -11.40
C ILE A 105 13.07 -6.30 -10.50
N LEU A 106 12.50 -7.51 -10.49
CA LEU A 106 11.37 -7.87 -9.62
C LEU A 106 11.71 -7.67 -8.14
N LEU A 107 12.90 -8.11 -7.70
CA LEU A 107 13.38 -7.94 -6.34
C LEU A 107 13.52 -6.47 -5.96
N LYS A 108 14.10 -5.64 -6.84
CA LYS A 108 14.20 -4.18 -6.63
C LYS A 108 12.82 -3.52 -6.51
N SER A 109 11.85 -3.92 -7.34
CA SER A 109 10.47 -3.44 -7.23
C SER A 109 9.81 -3.85 -5.92
N ALA A 110 10.01 -5.09 -5.48
CA ALA A 110 9.45 -5.60 -4.24
C ALA A 110 10.03 -4.87 -3.03
N ILE A 111 11.34 -4.59 -3.04
CA ILE A 111 12.00 -3.78 -2.01
C ILE A 111 11.42 -2.37 -2.00
N ALA A 112 11.33 -1.72 -3.17
CA ALA A 112 10.80 -0.37 -3.27
C ALA A 112 9.33 -0.29 -2.81
N MET A 113 8.51 -1.29 -3.18
CA MET A 113 7.12 -1.39 -2.76
C MET A 113 7.00 -1.63 -1.24
N GLY A 114 7.77 -2.58 -0.70
CA GLY A 114 7.75 -2.89 0.74
C GLY A 114 8.22 -1.71 1.59
N VAL A 115 9.26 -0.99 1.15
CA VAL A 115 9.68 0.27 1.78
C VAL A 115 8.58 1.32 1.67
N GLY A 116 7.93 1.45 0.52
CA GLY A 116 6.81 2.38 0.34
C GLY A 116 5.61 2.10 1.23
N ILE A 117 5.22 0.82 1.39
CA ILE A 117 4.18 0.38 2.32
C ILE A 117 4.62 0.68 3.76
N GLY A 118 5.88 0.39 4.11
CA GLY A 118 6.44 0.72 5.43
C GLY A 118 6.39 2.22 5.71
N LEU A 119 6.81 3.06 4.76
CA LEU A 119 6.73 4.51 4.88
C LEU A 119 5.29 4.98 5.07
N MET A 120 4.36 4.52 4.22
CA MET A 120 2.94 4.82 4.36
C MET A 120 2.42 4.44 5.75
N HIS A 121 2.76 3.23 6.22
CA HIS A 121 2.35 2.70 7.52
C HIS A 121 2.87 3.56 8.68
N TYR A 122 4.18 3.78 8.76
CA TYR A 122 4.79 4.49 9.88
C TYR A 122 4.49 6.00 9.86
N ILE A 123 4.38 6.62 8.69
CA ILE A 123 3.90 8.01 8.58
C ILE A 123 2.42 8.09 8.99
N GLY A 124 1.61 7.10 8.62
CA GLY A 124 0.20 7.00 9.05
C GLY A 124 0.06 6.84 10.56
N MET A 125 0.89 5.99 11.17
CA MET A 125 0.96 5.83 12.63
C MET A 125 1.43 7.12 13.31
N ALA A 126 2.43 7.80 12.75
CA ALA A 126 2.91 9.09 13.25
C ALA A 126 1.89 10.22 13.09
N ALA A 127 0.91 10.08 12.20
CA ALA A 127 -0.21 11.00 12.09
C ALA A 127 -1.22 10.86 13.23
N MET A 128 -1.24 9.74 13.96
CA MET A 128 -2.12 9.55 15.10
C MET A 128 -1.65 10.36 16.30
N GLU A 129 -2.43 11.35 16.66
CA GLU A 129 -2.25 12.18 17.84
C GLU A 129 -3.10 11.58 18.98
N MET A 130 -2.44 10.93 19.93
CA MET A 130 -3.05 10.34 21.11
C MET A 130 -2.19 10.62 22.35
N MET A 131 -2.80 10.61 23.54
CA MET A 131 -2.09 10.78 24.81
C MET A 131 -1.35 9.49 25.23
N ALA A 132 -0.52 8.95 24.34
CA ALA A 132 0.30 7.76 24.57
C ALA A 132 1.59 7.83 23.74
N ASP A 133 2.72 7.49 24.36
CA ASP A 133 4.01 7.44 23.66
C ASP A 133 4.11 6.18 22.79
N THR A 134 4.32 6.35 21.49
CA THR A 134 4.56 5.25 20.55
C THR A 134 6.03 4.81 20.60
N HIS A 135 6.27 3.62 21.14
CA HIS A 135 7.58 2.97 21.13
C HIS A 135 7.59 1.82 20.12
N TYR A 136 8.59 1.84 19.23
CA TYR A 136 8.79 0.77 18.25
C TYR A 136 9.93 -0.13 18.71
N ASP A 137 9.65 -1.43 18.83
CA ASP A 137 10.71 -2.42 18.96
C ASP A 137 11.47 -2.52 17.61
N PRO A 138 12.80 -2.29 17.57
CA PRO A 138 13.55 -2.30 16.32
C PRO A 138 13.49 -3.62 15.57
N MET A 139 13.41 -4.75 16.28
CA MET A 139 13.32 -6.08 15.67
C MET A 139 11.95 -6.27 15.00
N LEU A 140 10.87 -5.92 15.70
CA LEU A 140 9.51 -5.99 15.13
C LEU A 140 9.34 -5.01 13.96
N PHE A 141 9.95 -3.83 14.05
CA PHE A 141 9.99 -2.87 12.95
C PHE A 141 10.68 -3.44 11.71
N LEU A 142 11.89 -4.00 11.86
CA LEU A 142 12.61 -4.59 10.73
C LEU A 142 11.87 -5.81 10.16
N LEU A 143 11.27 -6.62 11.03
CA LEU A 143 10.50 -7.78 10.64
C LEU A 143 9.24 -7.39 9.84
N SER A 144 8.52 -6.34 10.26
CA SER A 144 7.33 -5.86 9.53
C SER A 144 7.70 -5.41 8.11
N VAL A 145 8.82 -4.68 7.96
CA VAL A 145 9.32 -4.21 6.66
C VAL A 145 9.76 -5.39 5.81
N ALA A 146 10.46 -6.37 6.39
CA ALA A 146 10.85 -7.59 5.69
C ALA A 146 9.63 -8.37 5.17
N ILE A 147 8.59 -8.52 5.99
CA ILE A 147 7.32 -9.15 5.60
C ILE A 147 6.67 -8.35 4.47
N ALA A 148 6.62 -7.01 4.56
CA ALA A 148 6.06 -6.17 3.50
C ALA A 148 6.80 -6.36 2.17
N VAL A 149 8.13 -6.48 2.19
CA VAL A 149 8.93 -6.77 0.98
C VAL A 149 8.63 -8.16 0.43
N VAL A 150 8.55 -9.19 1.28
CA VAL A 150 8.25 -10.58 0.85
C VAL A 150 6.84 -10.67 0.25
N VAL A 151 5.84 -10.08 0.90
CA VAL A 151 4.46 -10.05 0.40
C VAL A 151 4.39 -9.28 -0.92
N SER A 152 5.09 -8.14 -1.02
CA SER A 152 5.18 -7.37 -2.27
C SER A 152 5.83 -8.19 -3.40
N LEU A 153 6.88 -8.96 -3.09
CA LEU A 153 7.54 -9.84 -4.06
C LEU A 153 6.58 -10.92 -4.58
N VAL A 154 5.84 -11.57 -3.68
CA VAL A 154 4.84 -12.58 -4.04
C VAL A 154 3.73 -11.96 -4.88
N ALA A 155 3.17 -10.82 -4.47
CA ALA A 155 2.11 -10.13 -5.20
C ALA A 155 2.55 -9.71 -6.61
N LEU A 156 3.75 -9.13 -6.76
CA LEU A 156 4.30 -8.75 -8.06
C LEU A 156 4.63 -9.95 -8.93
N LYS A 157 5.06 -11.08 -8.34
CA LYS A 157 5.28 -12.32 -9.08
C LYS A 157 3.95 -12.89 -9.60
N LEU A 158 2.93 -12.92 -8.75
CA LEU A 158 1.59 -13.38 -9.12
C LEU A 158 0.98 -12.50 -10.22
N SER A 159 1.10 -11.17 -10.11
CA SER A 159 0.58 -10.27 -11.13
C SER A 159 1.24 -10.49 -12.50
N LEU A 160 2.52 -10.88 -12.54
CA LEU A 160 3.18 -11.28 -13.79
C LEU A 160 2.67 -12.62 -14.35
N GLN A 161 2.25 -13.56 -13.51
CA GLN A 161 1.68 -14.85 -13.93
C GLN A 161 0.27 -14.70 -14.51
N PHE A 162 -0.56 -13.81 -13.94
CA PHE A 162 -1.93 -13.54 -14.40
C PHE A 162 -2.02 -12.58 -15.60
N ARG A 163 -0.89 -12.25 -16.26
CA ARG A 163 -0.88 -11.46 -17.52
C ARG A 163 -1.24 -12.28 -18.77
N HIS A 164 -1.45 -13.58 -18.61
CA HIS A 164 -1.79 -14.54 -19.67
C HIS A 164 -3.20 -15.08 -19.47
#